data_AF-A0A9D6N4N1-F1
#
_entry.id   AF-A0A9D6N4N1-F1
#
_cell.length_a   1.000
_cell.length_b   1.000
_cell.length_c   1.000
_cell.angle_alpha   90.00
_cell.angle_beta   90.00
_cell.angle_gamma   90.00
#
_symmetry.space_group_name_H-M   'P 1'
#
loop_
_entity.id
_entity.type
_entity.pdbx_description
1 polymer ?
#
loop_
_entity_poly.entity_id
_entity_poly.type
_entity_poly.pdbx_seq_one_letter_code
_entity_poly.pdbx_strand_id
1 'polypeptide(L)'
;MNPKLLFKMRLLCALETSERKTKTSPKQRAIGRFSNRRDNMPARNHREDLRKRLASKDYAALYLETAFRESSQDQDWGAFGTALRNVIEAQDIDVAALARNSGVSRQHVYLLFRKSANPTLNTLVPVLGELKLSLSILPQCEERKKSSAA
;
A
#
# COMPACT_ATOMS: atom_id res chain seq x y z
N MET A 1 -45.53 -4.58 -62.44
CA MET A 1 -46.74 -3.88 -62.90
C MET A 1 -47.25 -2.99 -61.78
N ASN A 2 -47.25 -1.68 -62.01
CA ASN A 2 -48.11 -0.71 -61.32
C ASN A 2 -49.60 -1.06 -61.57
N PRO A 3 -50.62 -0.37 -61.01
CA PRO A 3 -50.71 0.51 -59.83
C PRO A 3 -52.00 0.25 -58.99
N LYS A 4 -52.17 1.00 -57.90
CA LYS A 4 -53.43 1.58 -57.36
C LYS A 4 -54.63 0.66 -56.99
N LEU A 5 -55.22 1.03 -55.85
CA LEU A 5 -56.47 0.58 -55.22
C LEU A 5 -56.26 -0.49 -54.15
N LEU A 6 -56.41 -0.09 -52.88
CA LEU A 6 -57.72 -0.28 -52.26
C LEU A 6 -57.78 0.61 -51.01
N PHE A 7 -58.49 1.73 -51.05
CA PHE A 7 -59.95 1.77 -50.83
C PHE A 7 -60.29 1.73 -49.34
N LYS A 8 -60.89 2.85 -48.92
CA LYS A 8 -61.94 2.95 -47.90
C LYS A 8 -61.55 2.89 -46.41
N MET A 9 -61.66 4.08 -45.83
CA MET A 9 -62.65 4.41 -44.78
C MET A 9 -62.53 3.72 -43.42
N ARG A 10 -62.03 4.50 -42.46
CA ARG A 10 -62.62 4.68 -41.12
C ARG A 10 -62.00 5.95 -40.55
N LEU A 11 -62.61 7.13 -40.73
CA LEU A 11 -63.71 7.65 -39.90
C LEU A 11 -63.52 7.29 -38.41
N LEU A 12 -63.05 8.26 -37.62
CA LEU A 12 -63.66 8.75 -36.37
C LEU A 12 -62.61 9.17 -35.32
N CYS A 13 -62.93 10.29 -34.67
CA CYS A 13 -62.34 10.86 -33.45
C CYS A 13 -60.92 11.45 -33.59
N ALA A 14 -60.80 12.76 -33.78
CA ALA A 14 -60.98 13.81 -32.77
C ALA A 14 -59.92 13.73 -31.64
N LEU A 15 -59.01 14.71 -31.72
CA LEU A 15 -58.54 15.58 -30.64
C LEU A 15 -57.77 14.94 -29.46
N GLU A 16 -56.61 15.56 -29.21
CA GLU A 16 -55.85 15.54 -27.95
C GLU A 16 -55.01 14.31 -27.62
N THR A 17 -53.78 14.31 -28.14
CA THR A 17 -52.64 14.24 -27.21
C THR A 17 -51.66 15.35 -27.57
N SER A 18 -51.77 16.44 -26.82
CA SER A 18 -50.77 17.50 -26.77
C SER A 18 -49.41 16.87 -26.48
N GLU A 19 -48.52 16.92 -27.47
CA GLU A 19 -47.08 16.73 -27.32
C GLU A 19 -46.61 17.64 -26.17
N ARG A 20 -46.56 17.11 -24.95
CA ARG A 20 -45.95 17.78 -23.82
C ARG A 20 -44.47 17.89 -24.15
N LYS A 21 -44.07 18.99 -24.77
CA LYS A 21 -42.67 19.43 -24.83
C LYS A 21 -42.23 19.63 -23.39
N THR A 22 -41.62 18.59 -22.81
CA THR A 22 -40.91 18.70 -21.55
C THR A 22 -39.77 19.69 -21.79
N LYS A 23 -39.93 20.89 -21.24
CA LYS A 23 -38.86 21.89 -21.18
C LYS A 23 -37.74 21.25 -20.36
N THR A 24 -36.70 20.76 -21.02
CA THR A 24 -35.46 20.41 -20.34
C THR A 24 -34.89 21.66 -19.67
N SER A 25 -34.30 21.48 -18.49
CA SER A 25 -33.69 22.54 -17.68
C SER A 25 -32.72 23.40 -18.50
N PRO A 26 -32.60 24.73 -18.25
CA PRO A 26 -31.68 25.56 -18.99
C PRO A 26 -30.25 25.03 -18.83
N LYS A 27 -29.46 25.11 -19.90
CA LYS A 27 -28.03 24.76 -19.95
C LYS A 27 -27.36 25.19 -18.65
N GLN A 28 -26.80 24.22 -17.91
CA GLN A 28 -26.06 24.47 -16.68
C GLN A 28 -25.05 25.61 -16.93
N ARG A 29 -25.07 26.65 -16.09
CA ARG A 29 -24.02 27.66 -16.08
C ARG A 29 -22.68 26.95 -15.89
N ALA A 30 -21.64 27.43 -16.55
CA ALA A 30 -20.29 26.84 -16.51
C ALA A 30 -19.68 26.96 -15.09
N ILE A 31 -20.16 26.15 -14.15
CA ILE A 31 -19.55 25.90 -12.84
C ILE A 31 -18.50 24.80 -13.10
N GLY A 32 -17.49 25.17 -13.87
CA GLY A 32 -16.55 24.22 -14.47
C GLY A 32 -15.34 24.93 -15.06
N ARG A 33 -14.92 26.05 -14.47
CA ARG A 33 -13.52 26.45 -14.58
C ARG A 33 -12.77 25.77 -13.44
N PHE A 34 -12.37 24.51 -13.66
CA PHE A 34 -11.15 24.04 -13.02
C PHE A 34 -10.06 24.99 -13.51
N SER A 35 -9.74 26.00 -12.71
CA SER A 35 -8.56 26.81 -12.94
C SER A 35 -7.41 25.83 -13.08
N ASN A 36 -6.77 25.84 -14.24
CA ASN A 36 -5.56 25.07 -14.51
C ASN A 36 -4.37 25.69 -13.73
N ARG A 37 -4.58 26.02 -12.45
CA ARG A 37 -3.50 26.07 -11.46
C ARG A 37 -3.13 24.62 -11.26
N ARG A 38 -2.13 24.20 -12.03
CA ARG A 38 -1.23 23.16 -11.57
C ARG A 38 -0.54 23.72 -10.33
N ASP A 39 -1.24 23.70 -9.20
CA ASP A 39 -0.60 23.57 -7.90
C ASP A 39 0.05 22.19 -8.00
N ASN A 40 1.23 22.16 -8.60
CA ASN A 40 2.12 21.02 -8.66
C ASN A 40 2.57 20.80 -7.23
N MET A 41 1.68 20.26 -6.39
CA MET A 41 2.00 19.86 -5.04
C MET A 41 3.05 18.77 -5.24
N PRO A 42 4.32 19.04 -4.91
CA PRO A 42 5.38 18.10 -5.25
C PRO A 42 5.02 16.77 -4.61
N ALA A 43 5.03 15.71 -5.42
CA ALA A 43 4.88 14.36 -4.90
C ALA A 43 5.90 14.21 -3.78
N ARG A 44 5.43 14.02 -2.54
CA ARG A 44 6.33 13.89 -1.39
C ARG A 44 7.32 12.78 -1.68
N ASN A 45 8.60 13.04 -1.48
CA ASN A 45 9.63 12.04 -1.71
C ASN A 45 9.46 10.94 -0.66
N HIS A 46 8.79 9.85 -1.04
CA HIS A 46 8.44 8.76 -0.15
C HIS A 46 9.66 8.21 0.62
N ARG A 47 10.81 8.14 -0.06
CA ARG A 47 12.07 7.65 0.54
C ARG A 47 12.57 8.57 1.66
N GLU A 48 12.50 9.89 1.46
CA GLU A 48 12.92 10.85 2.48
C GLU A 48 11.97 10.87 3.68
N ASP A 49 10.66 10.82 3.43
CA ASP A 49 9.66 10.77 4.50
C ASP A 49 9.78 9.47 5.31
N LEU A 50 10.03 8.35 4.65
CA LEU A 50 10.29 7.08 5.34
C LEU A 50 11.55 7.16 6.19
N ARG A 51 12.64 7.72 5.66
CA ARG A 51 13.91 7.89 6.39
C ARG A 51 13.72 8.73 7.66
N LYS A 52 12.98 9.84 7.59
CA LYS A 52 12.67 10.69 8.75
C LYS A 52 11.93 9.92 9.85
N ARG A 53 10.98 9.06 9.47
CA ARG A 53 10.21 8.26 10.43
C ARG A 53 11.07 7.16 11.07
N LEU A 54 11.89 6.48 10.26
CA LEU A 54 12.78 5.40 10.70
C LEU A 54 13.95 5.87 11.59
N ALA A 55 14.20 7.18 11.68
CA ALA A 55 15.13 7.72 12.67
C ALA A 55 14.66 7.48 14.12
N SER A 56 13.35 7.35 14.36
CA SER A 56 12.82 6.94 15.66
C SER A 56 12.97 5.43 15.86
N LYS A 57 13.54 5.01 16.99
CA LYS A 57 13.74 3.60 17.34
C LYS A 57 12.41 2.85 17.48
N ASP A 58 11.39 3.49 18.06
CA ASP A 58 10.08 2.88 18.25
C ASP A 58 9.41 2.60 16.89
N TYR A 59 9.52 3.56 15.97
CA TYR A 59 8.99 3.39 14.62
C TYR A 59 9.79 2.35 13.83
N ALA A 60 11.12 2.32 13.96
CA ALA A 60 11.96 1.29 13.36
C ALA A 60 11.63 -0.12 13.88
N ALA A 61 11.36 -0.27 15.17
CA ALA A 61 10.94 -1.54 15.77
C ALA A 61 9.61 -2.03 15.19
N LEU A 62 8.59 -1.18 15.16
CA LEU A 62 7.29 -1.49 14.56
C LEU A 62 7.39 -1.84 13.07
N TYR A 63 8.23 -1.10 12.35
CA TYR A 63 8.46 -1.33 10.93
C TYR A 63 9.12 -2.69 10.67
N LEU A 64 10.14 -3.05 11.46
CA LEU A 64 10.81 -4.35 11.36
C LEU A 64 9.91 -5.50 11.83
N GLU A 65 9.09 -5.30 12.86
CA GLU A 65 8.13 -6.30 13.31
C GLU A 65 7.11 -6.62 12.22
N THR A 66 6.55 -5.58 11.59
CA THR A 66 5.61 -5.72 10.47
C THR A 66 6.26 -6.49 9.31
N ALA A 67 7.45 -6.06 8.90
CA ALA A 67 8.19 -6.72 7.82
C ALA A 67 8.55 -8.17 8.16
N PHE A 68 8.91 -8.46 9.41
CA PHE A 68 9.22 -9.82 9.87
C PHE A 68 7.99 -10.72 9.81
N ARG A 69 6.82 -10.21 10.24
CA ARG A 69 5.55 -10.94 10.23
C ARG A 69 5.11 -11.29 8.81
N GLU A 70 5.14 -10.31 7.90
CA GLU A 70 4.79 -10.51 6.49
C GLU A 70 5.75 -11.49 5.81
N SER A 71 7.06 -11.28 5.96
CA SER A 71 8.09 -12.19 5.43
C SER A 71 7.96 -13.62 5.96
N SER A 72 7.60 -13.80 7.23
CA SER A 72 7.39 -15.13 7.81
C SER A 72 6.15 -15.82 7.24
N GLN A 73 5.11 -15.06 6.86
CA GLN A 73 3.89 -15.61 6.28
C GLN A 73 4.11 -16.06 4.83
N ASP A 74 4.81 -15.25 4.04
CA ASP A 74 5.06 -15.51 2.61
C ASP A 74 6.30 -16.37 2.37
N GLN A 75 7.06 -16.69 3.43
CA GLN A 75 8.39 -17.33 3.36
C GLN A 75 9.41 -16.56 2.50
N ASP A 76 9.15 -15.28 2.23
CA ASP A 76 10.03 -14.37 1.50
C ASP A 76 10.67 -13.36 2.45
N TRP A 77 11.89 -13.66 2.85
CA TRP A 77 12.71 -12.84 3.72
C TRP A 77 13.39 -11.65 3.02
N GLY A 78 13.25 -11.51 1.70
CA GLY A 78 13.79 -10.37 0.94
C GLY A 78 13.16 -9.04 1.36
N ALA A 79 11.87 -9.05 1.70
CA ALA A 79 11.17 -7.88 2.22
C ALA A 79 11.74 -7.45 3.58
N PHE A 80 11.95 -8.39 4.51
CA PHE A 80 12.61 -8.13 5.79
C PHE A 80 14.03 -7.57 5.61
N GLY A 81 14.85 -8.18 4.72
CA GLY A 81 16.20 -7.68 4.45
C GLY A 81 16.22 -6.25 3.89
N THR A 82 15.24 -5.92 3.06
CA THR A 82 15.04 -4.56 2.53
C THR A 82 14.63 -3.59 3.64
N ALA A 83 13.72 -4.01 4.52
CA ALA A 83 13.31 -3.20 5.67
C ALA A 83 14.49 -2.92 6.61
N LEU A 84 15.32 -3.93 6.90
CA LEU A 84 16.51 -3.79 7.72
C LEU A 84 17.52 -2.81 7.11
N ARG A 85 17.73 -2.86 5.79
CA ARG A 85 18.56 -1.88 5.08
C ARG A 85 18.01 -0.45 5.25
N ASN A 86 16.69 -0.26 5.10
CA ASN A 86 16.07 1.06 5.25
C ASN A 86 16.29 1.64 6.65
N VAL A 87 16.21 0.80 7.69
CA VAL A 87 16.49 1.22 9.08
C VAL A 87 17.94 1.64 9.26
N ILE A 88 18.89 0.86 8.73
CA ILE A 88 20.33 1.19 8.83
C ILE A 88 20.64 2.50 8.10
N GLU A 89 20.10 2.70 6.89
CA GLU A 89 20.24 3.95 6.13
C GLU A 89 19.59 5.15 6.82
N ALA A 90 18.52 4.93 7.59
CA ALA A 90 17.83 5.99 8.32
C ALA A 90 18.51 6.39 9.62
N GLN A 91 19.27 5.49 10.23
CA GLN A 91 20.06 5.77 11.43
C GLN A 91 21.46 6.32 11.11
N ASP A 92 21.79 6.52 9.83
CA ASP A 92 23.09 7.01 9.36
C ASP A 92 24.28 6.15 9.83
N ILE A 93 24.05 4.83 9.96
CA ILE A 93 25.07 3.89 10.40
C ILE A 93 25.76 3.29 9.17
N ASP A 94 27.08 3.45 9.09
CA ASP A 94 27.88 2.79 8.08
C ASP A 94 27.87 1.27 8.28
N VAL A 95 27.57 0.52 7.22
CA VAL A 95 27.59 -0.95 7.22
C VAL A 95 28.94 -1.51 7.68
N ALA A 96 30.03 -0.84 7.33
CA ALA A 96 31.37 -1.23 7.75
C ALA A 96 31.63 -0.97 9.24
N ALA A 97 31.03 0.07 9.83
CA ALA A 97 31.07 0.32 11.27
C ALA A 97 30.17 -0.69 12.01
N LEU A 98 28.96 -0.91 11.50
CA LEU A 98 28.01 -1.89 12.02
C LEU A 98 28.63 -3.29 12.15
N ALA A 99 29.29 -3.77 11.08
CA ALA A 99 29.99 -5.05 11.07
C ALA A 99 31.09 -5.13 12.15
N ARG A 100 31.87 -4.07 12.29
CA ARG A 100 32.96 -4.01 13.28
C ARG A 100 32.42 -4.03 14.72
N ASN A 101 31.41 -3.23 15.02
CA ASN A 101 30.86 -3.11 16.36
C ASN A 101 30.09 -4.37 16.78
N SER A 102 29.32 -4.94 15.86
CA SER A 102 28.57 -6.19 16.10
C SER A 102 29.43 -7.46 16.12
N GLY A 103 30.72 -7.37 15.76
CA GLY A 103 31.60 -8.54 15.64
C GLY A 103 31.26 -9.47 14.47
N VAL A 104 30.49 -9.00 13.51
CA VAL A 104 30.00 -9.77 12.36
C VAL A 104 30.82 -9.44 11.11
N SER A 105 31.18 -10.46 10.31
CA SER A 105 31.84 -10.21 9.01
C SER A 105 30.97 -9.34 8.10
N ARG A 106 31.57 -8.38 7.40
CA ARG A 106 30.88 -7.54 6.40
C ARG A 106 30.10 -8.38 5.39
N GLN A 107 30.64 -9.54 5.00
CA GLN A 107 29.97 -10.48 4.10
C GLN A 107 28.62 -10.92 4.67
N HIS A 108 28.58 -11.29 5.95
CA HIS A 108 27.35 -11.70 6.63
C HIS A 108 26.36 -10.54 6.77
N VAL A 109 26.83 -9.32 7.03
CA VAL A 109 25.95 -8.14 7.05
C VAL A 109 25.33 -7.89 5.67
N TYR A 110 26.11 -7.99 4.58
CA TYR A 110 25.55 -7.86 3.22
C TYR A 110 24.60 -9.00 2.83
N LEU A 111 24.79 -10.21 3.38
CA LEU A 111 23.86 -11.32 3.18
C LEU A 111 22.46 -11.01 3.74
N LEU A 112 22.37 -10.25 4.83
CA LEU A 112 21.08 -9.85 5.43
C LEU A 112 20.22 -9.02 4.47
N PHE A 113 20.82 -8.33 3.51
CA PHE A 113 20.11 -7.41 2.60
C PHE A 113 19.77 -8.02 1.25
N ARG A 114 20.04 -9.31 1.04
CA ARG A 114 19.76 -9.96 -0.24
C ARG A 114 18.26 -10.18 -0.40
N LYS A 115 17.81 -10.25 -1.66
CA LYS A 115 16.42 -10.63 -1.98
C LYS A 115 16.03 -12.01 -1.47
N SER A 116 17.01 -12.89 -1.24
CA SER A 116 16.83 -14.22 -0.63
C SER A 116 17.55 -14.32 0.72
N ALA A 117 17.56 -13.24 1.50
CA ALA A 117 18.25 -13.22 2.78
C ALA A 117 17.69 -14.30 3.71
N ASN A 118 18.52 -15.22 4.22
CA ASN A 118 18.11 -16.11 5.31
C ASN A 118 19.02 -15.79 6.51
N PRO A 119 18.67 -14.78 7.32
CA PRO A 119 19.54 -14.29 8.36
C PRO A 119 19.66 -15.33 9.49
N THR A 120 20.89 -15.74 9.82
CA THR A 120 21.13 -16.58 11.00
C THR A 120 20.99 -15.75 12.27
N LEU A 121 20.49 -16.35 13.36
CA LEU A 121 20.36 -15.66 14.66
C LEU A 121 21.69 -15.09 15.15
N ASN A 122 22.79 -15.82 14.93
CA ASN A 122 24.15 -15.39 15.26
C ASN A 122 24.58 -14.10 14.53
N THR A 123 23.96 -13.79 13.39
CA THR A 123 24.23 -12.56 12.63
C THR A 123 23.21 -11.49 12.97
N LEU A 124 21.94 -11.87 13.08
CA LEU A 124 20.83 -10.94 13.26
C LEU A 124 20.83 -10.29 14.66
N VAL A 125 21.00 -11.08 15.72
CA VAL A 125 20.93 -10.59 17.10
C VAL A 125 22.01 -9.53 17.38
N PRO A 126 23.29 -9.73 17.02
CA PRO A 126 24.31 -8.69 17.20
C PRO A 126 24.02 -7.41 16.41
N VAL A 127 23.52 -7.55 15.17
CA VAL A 127 23.15 -6.40 14.32
C VAL A 127 21.99 -5.62 14.94
N LEU A 128 20.97 -6.29 15.47
CA LEU A 128 19.86 -5.63 16.19
C LEU A 128 20.34 -4.95 17.46
N GLY A 129 21.29 -5.56 18.19
CA GLY A 129 21.90 -4.97 19.38
C GLY A 129 22.62 -3.64 19.11
N GLU A 130 23.33 -3.53 17.98
CA GLU A 130 23.92 -2.27 17.52
C GLU A 130 22.87 -1.21 17.21
N LEU A 131 21.74 -1.62 16.60
CA LEU A 131 20.58 -0.75 16.34
C LEU A 131 19.78 -0.39 17.61
N LYS A 132 20.21 -0.89 18.79
CA LYS A 132 19.50 -0.76 20.08
C LYS A 132 18.08 -1.33 20.03
N LEU A 133 17.92 -2.44 19.31
CA LEU A 133 16.69 -3.22 19.20
C LEU A 133 16.88 -4.60 19.83
N SER A 134 15.80 -5.18 20.36
CA SER A 134 15.80 -6.49 20.98
C SER A 134 14.71 -7.38 20.40
N LEU A 135 14.99 -8.67 20.26
CA LEU A 135 14.00 -9.68 19.87
C LEU A 135 13.39 -10.31 21.12
N SER A 136 12.07 -10.37 21.20
CA SER A 136 11.33 -11.01 22.29
C SER A 136 10.57 -12.24 21.80
N ILE A 137 10.37 -13.21 22.69
CA ILE A 137 9.59 -14.43 22.43
C ILE A 137 8.28 -14.27 23.18
N LEU A 138 7.17 -14.28 22.43
CA LEU A 138 5.82 -14.18 22.95
C LEU A 138 5.04 -15.44 22.55
N PRO A 139 4.06 -15.88 23.35
CA PRO A 139 3.20 -16.97 22.94
C PRO A 139 2.48 -16.58 21.64
N GLN A 140 2.50 -17.48 20.66
CA GLN A 140 1.59 -17.34 19.53
C GLN A 140 0.17 -17.47 20.05
N CYS A 141 -0.71 -16.58 19.62
CA CYS A 141 -2.10 -16.54 20.05
C CYS A 141 -2.74 -17.94 19.97
N GLU A 142 -2.95 -18.61 21.10
CA GLU A 142 -3.81 -19.79 21.15
C GLU A 142 -5.25 -19.29 21.05
N GLU A 143 -5.83 -19.35 19.86
CA GLU A 143 -7.28 -19.28 19.71
C GLU A 143 -7.89 -20.41 20.54
N ARG A 144 -8.36 -20.10 21.76
CA ARG A 144 -9.26 -21.00 22.48
C ARG A 144 -10.50 -21.16 21.59
N LYS A 145 -10.58 -22.28 20.88
CA LYS A 145 -11.87 -22.80 20.38
C LYS A 145 -12.80 -22.81 21.58
N LYS A 146 -13.79 -21.92 21.60
CA LYS A 146 -14.95 -22.07 22.47
C LYS A 146 -15.59 -23.40 22.05
N SER A 147 -15.23 -24.48 22.73
CA SER A 147 -16.00 -25.72 22.68
C SER A 147 -17.42 -25.34 23.03
N SER A 148 -18.31 -25.55 22.07
CA SER A 148 -19.74 -25.43 22.23
C SER A 148 -20.16 -26.26 23.43
N ALA A 149 -20.55 -25.58 24.51
CA ALA A 149 -21.51 -26.12 25.43
C ALA A 149 -22.89 -25.88 24.81
N ALA A 150 -23.48 -26.92 24.25
CA ALA A 150 -24.92 -27.09 24.02
C ALA A 150 -25.19 -28.59 23.85
#